data_AF-A0A941RWE0-F1
#
_entry.id   AF-A0A941RWE0-F1
#
_cell.length_a   1.000
_cell.length_b   1.000
_cell.length_c   1.000
_cell.angle_alpha   90.00
_cell.angle_beta   90.00
_cell.angle_gamma   90.00
#
_symmetry.space_group_name_H-M   'P 1'
#
loop_
_entity.id
_entity.type
_entity.pdbx_description
1 polymer ?
#
loop_
_entity_poly.entity_id
_entity_poly.type
_entity_poly.pdbx_seq_one_letter_code
_entity_poly.pdbx_strand_id
1 'polypeptide(L)'
;MNYYVQYHNADERGLPFASPPFSGTWLGIRTGRPGVLQADGVVFLIVGLGRPRRYFLWETFRIQDVERLSNGQYQASGEGWQLAPPAELRGAGFDAFKSACANFIGFREINDLPFCRTLIRLAEGQRSPGDPRKIVKALRRIEESIAGDAIQRAAAREALGQYTAVRALSIRQPHAEAIMRGVKKIEYRSGPTNVRERIFVYAAQGRYSADEEATMMKTYRIKDVACDDLPRGVLVGSVELYDCDGGDWLLRRPERAAKLVAPTQQPQPIWFYPF
;
A
#
# COMPACT_ATOMS: atom_id res chain seq x y z
N MET A 1 -8.33 20.59 17.67
CA MET A 1 -7.97 19.16 17.51
C MET A 1 -6.53 19.01 17.94
N ASN A 2 -6.25 18.14 18.90
CA ASN A 2 -4.89 17.93 19.39
C ASN A 2 -4.19 16.88 18.54
N TYR A 3 -2.87 17.01 18.47
CA TYR A 3 -2.00 16.13 17.72
C TYR A 3 -0.93 15.61 18.65
N TYR A 4 -0.74 14.31 18.62
CA TYR A 4 0.21 13.61 19.45
C TYR A 4 1.18 12.83 18.59
N VAL A 5 2.37 12.59 19.13
CA VAL A 5 3.36 11.69 18.54
C VAL A 5 3.70 10.59 19.53
N GLN A 6 3.89 9.38 19.01
CA GLN A 6 4.47 8.26 19.73
C GLN A 6 5.57 7.64 18.89
N TYR A 7 6.59 7.11 19.55
CA TYR A 7 7.70 6.43 18.90
C TYR A 7 7.66 4.93 19.09
N HIS A 8 8.06 4.22 18.04
CA HIS A 8 8.22 2.78 18.00
C HIS A 8 9.64 2.42 17.55
N ASN A 9 10.37 1.75 18.43
CA ASN A 9 11.70 1.22 18.10
C ASN A 9 11.53 -0.12 17.37
N ALA A 10 11.62 -0.12 16.04
CA ALA A 10 11.43 -1.36 15.28
C ALA A 10 12.50 -2.38 15.65
N ASP A 11 13.78 -2.00 15.76
CA ASP A 11 14.86 -2.92 16.11
C ASP A 11 14.60 -3.70 17.43
N GLU A 12 13.81 -3.17 18.36
CA GLU A 12 13.44 -3.87 19.61
C GLU A 12 12.08 -4.55 19.56
N ARG A 13 11.13 -4.02 18.78
CA ARG A 13 9.71 -4.40 18.84
C ARG A 13 9.16 -5.01 17.55
N GLY A 14 10.01 -5.18 16.54
CA GLY A 14 9.61 -5.58 15.19
C GLY A 14 8.97 -4.44 14.38
N LEU A 15 8.76 -4.67 13.09
CA LEU A 15 8.03 -3.73 12.24
C LEU A 15 6.52 -3.82 12.52
N PRO A 16 5.81 -2.69 12.71
CA PRO A 16 4.38 -2.70 12.99
C PRO A 16 3.58 -2.85 11.69
N PHE A 17 3.76 -3.94 10.95
CA PHE A 17 2.93 -4.24 9.78
C PHE A 17 1.54 -4.72 10.22
N ALA A 18 0.49 -4.18 9.59
CA ALA A 18 -0.78 -4.89 9.52
C ALA A 18 -0.65 -6.14 8.62
N SER A 19 -1.67 -6.99 8.64
CA SER A 19 -1.81 -8.09 7.68
C SER A 19 -3.09 -7.88 6.88
N PRO A 20 -3.01 -7.57 5.57
CA PRO A 20 -1.78 -7.32 4.79
C PRO A 20 -1.03 -6.02 5.18
N PRO A 21 0.28 -5.88 4.86
CA PRO A 21 1.06 -4.69 5.22
C PRO A 21 0.45 -3.41 4.64
N PHE A 22 0.41 -2.38 5.48
CA PHE A 22 -0.16 -1.06 5.15
C PHE A 22 -1.68 -1.04 4.90
N SER A 23 -2.41 -2.05 5.36
CA SER A 23 -3.88 -2.09 5.28
C SER A 23 -4.60 -1.83 6.60
N GLY A 24 -3.87 -1.57 7.69
CA GLY A 24 -4.49 -1.38 9.01
C GLY A 24 -5.38 -0.14 9.04
N THR A 25 -6.60 -0.29 9.54
CA THR A 25 -7.61 0.78 9.70
C THR A 25 -8.02 1.02 11.15
N TRP A 26 -7.83 0.04 12.02
CA TRP A 26 -7.90 0.17 13.47
C TRP A 26 -6.49 0.01 14.03
N LEU A 27 -5.97 1.07 14.64
CA LEU A 27 -4.56 1.18 14.99
C LEU A 27 -4.42 1.51 16.47
N GLY A 28 -3.22 1.37 17.00
CA GLY A 28 -2.99 1.67 18.39
C GLY A 28 -1.52 1.80 18.77
N ILE A 29 -1.31 2.51 19.86
CA ILE A 29 -0.01 2.67 20.48
C ILE A 29 0.02 2.12 21.88
N ARG A 30 1.22 1.79 22.36
CA ARG A 30 1.49 1.52 23.77
C ARG A 30 2.46 2.54 24.34
N THR A 31 2.14 3.07 25.51
CA THR A 31 2.96 4.08 26.18
C THR A 31 2.95 3.92 27.69
N GLY A 32 4.06 4.25 28.34
CA GLY A 32 4.13 4.33 29.81
C GLY A 32 3.69 5.70 30.35
N ARG A 33 3.30 6.64 29.47
CA ARG A 33 2.94 8.00 29.88
C ARG A 33 1.46 8.05 30.29
N PRO A 34 1.13 8.39 31.55
CA PRO A 34 -0.25 8.46 32.02
C PRO A 34 -1.06 9.57 31.34
N GLY A 35 -0.38 10.58 30.76
CA GLY A 35 -1.04 11.66 30.02
C GLY A 35 -1.91 11.19 28.84
N VAL A 36 -1.73 9.96 28.35
CA VAL A 36 -2.59 9.39 27.30
C VAL A 36 -4.04 9.16 27.78
N LEU A 37 -4.27 8.99 29.08
CA LEU A 37 -5.61 8.79 29.65
C LEU A 37 -6.55 9.98 29.43
N GLN A 38 -5.98 11.17 29.22
CA GLN A 38 -6.73 12.41 28.97
C GLN A 38 -6.57 12.91 27.54
N ALA A 39 -5.90 12.14 26.68
CA ALA A 39 -5.64 12.55 25.31
C ALA A 39 -6.88 12.36 24.45
N ASP A 40 -7.28 13.42 23.75
CA ASP A 40 -8.29 13.38 22.70
C ASP A 40 -7.70 14.08 21.46
N GLY A 41 -7.64 13.37 20.34
CA GLY A 41 -7.05 13.89 19.12
C GLY A 41 -6.49 12.82 18.21
N VAL A 42 -5.51 13.21 17.41
CA VAL A 42 -4.88 12.36 16.40
C VAL A 42 -3.46 12.00 16.85
N VAL A 43 -3.10 10.73 16.74
CA VAL A 43 -1.76 10.22 17.03
C VAL A 43 -1.04 9.94 15.73
N PHE A 44 0.22 10.39 15.63
CA PHE A 44 1.18 9.97 14.63
C PHE A 44 2.17 8.97 15.25
N LEU A 45 2.30 7.78 14.65
CA LEU A 45 3.34 6.82 15.03
C LEU A 45 4.58 7.04 14.16
N ILE A 46 5.71 7.34 14.80
CA ILE A 46 7.02 7.39 14.16
C ILE A 46 7.78 6.12 14.48
N VAL A 47 8.17 5.38 13.45
CA VAL A 47 8.97 4.17 13.55
C VAL A 47 10.43 4.52 13.29
N GLY A 48 11.31 4.19 14.24
CA GLY A 48 12.76 4.26 14.08
C GLY A 48 13.36 2.88 13.85
N LEU A 49 14.22 2.73 12.84
CA LEU A 49 14.94 1.49 12.57
C LEU A 49 16.37 1.71 12.09
N GLY A 50 17.22 0.70 12.29
CA GLY A 50 18.56 0.65 11.73
C GLY A 50 19.64 1.46 12.47
N ARG A 51 20.87 1.29 11.99
CA ARG A 51 22.09 1.99 12.43
C ARG A 51 22.94 2.38 11.19
N PRO A 52 23.08 3.68 10.84
CA PRO A 52 22.49 4.84 11.51
C PRO A 52 20.96 4.83 11.44
N ARG A 53 20.32 5.43 12.46
CA ARG A 53 18.87 5.35 12.63
C ARG A 53 18.13 6.19 11.61
N ARG A 54 17.14 5.57 10.95
CA ARG A 54 16.18 6.22 10.05
C ARG A 54 14.80 6.23 10.68
N TYR A 55 14.01 7.26 10.35
CA TYR A 55 12.70 7.50 10.94
C TYR A 55 11.64 7.56 9.85
N PHE A 56 10.49 6.94 10.11
CA PHE A 56 9.37 6.88 9.18
C PHE A 56 8.09 7.25 9.91
N LEU A 57 7.30 8.15 9.33
CA LEU A 57 5.89 8.28 9.71
C LEU A 57 5.18 7.05 9.18
N TRP A 58 4.67 6.23 10.08
CA TRP A 58 4.19 4.89 9.75
C TRP A 58 2.68 4.82 9.68
N GLU A 59 2.00 5.43 10.65
CA GLU A 59 0.55 5.39 10.75
C GLU A 59 0.03 6.62 11.48
N THR A 60 -1.27 6.87 11.29
CA THR A 60 -2.01 7.90 12.01
C THR A 60 -3.39 7.39 12.37
N PHE A 61 -3.92 7.78 13.52
CA PHE A 61 -5.29 7.43 13.93
C PHE A 61 -5.86 8.44 14.92
N ARG A 62 -7.20 8.49 15.01
CA ARG A 62 -7.91 9.25 16.03
C ARG A 62 -8.08 8.38 17.29
N ILE A 63 -7.75 8.93 18.45
CA ILE A 63 -7.98 8.24 19.72
C ILE A 63 -9.49 8.07 19.92
N GLN A 64 -9.91 6.84 20.16
CA GLN A 64 -11.30 6.47 20.46
C GLN A 64 -11.40 5.64 21.74
N ASP A 65 -10.39 4.80 22.00
CA ASP A 65 -10.31 3.99 23.21
C ASP A 65 -8.95 4.13 23.89
N VAL A 66 -8.96 4.16 25.22
CA VAL A 66 -7.75 4.20 26.04
C VAL A 66 -7.92 3.26 27.23
N GLU A 67 -7.07 2.24 27.31
CA GLU A 67 -7.09 1.25 28.38
C GLU A 67 -5.77 1.22 29.16
N ARG A 68 -5.86 0.92 30.45
CA ARG A 68 -4.70 0.62 31.30
C ARG A 68 -4.41 -0.87 31.23
N LEU A 69 -3.20 -1.22 30.82
CA LEU A 69 -2.73 -2.59 30.74
C LEU A 69 -2.24 -3.10 32.10
N SER A 70 -2.29 -4.41 32.30
CA SER A 70 -1.87 -5.08 33.55
C SER A 70 -0.40 -4.86 33.90
N ASN A 71 0.45 -4.57 32.91
CA ASN A 71 1.87 -4.26 33.08
C ASN A 71 2.15 -2.80 33.45
N GLY A 72 1.12 -2.01 33.77
CA GLY A 72 1.23 -0.60 34.13
C GLY A 72 1.41 0.36 32.95
N GLN A 73 1.43 -0.15 31.71
CA GLN A 73 1.38 0.68 30.51
C GLN A 73 -0.07 1.04 30.15
N TYR A 74 -0.21 1.90 29.14
CA TYR A 74 -1.47 2.32 28.57
C TYR A 74 -1.49 1.99 27.09
N GLN A 75 -2.65 1.63 26.57
CA GLN A 75 -2.89 1.45 25.16
C GLN A 75 -3.95 2.45 24.70
N ALA A 76 -3.65 3.21 23.65
CA ALA A 76 -4.62 4.07 22.98
C ALA A 76 -4.85 3.53 21.57
N SER A 77 -6.10 3.45 21.14
CA SER A 77 -6.46 2.91 19.84
C SER A 77 -7.64 3.65 19.20
N GLY A 78 -7.82 3.44 17.91
CA GLY A 78 -8.97 3.93 17.16
C GLY A 78 -8.78 3.91 15.66
N GLU A 79 -9.74 4.49 14.96
CA GLU A 79 -9.76 4.55 13.50
C GLU A 79 -8.65 5.42 12.90
N GLY A 80 -8.01 4.90 11.85
CA GLY A 80 -6.91 5.56 11.16
C GLY A 80 -6.47 4.80 9.92
N TRP A 81 -5.22 5.01 9.51
CA TRP A 81 -4.59 4.25 8.44
C TRP A 81 -3.08 4.14 8.61
N GLN A 82 -2.55 3.00 8.19
CA GLN A 82 -1.13 2.88 7.91
C GLN A 82 -0.80 3.63 6.62
N LEU A 83 0.28 4.41 6.64
CA LEU A 83 0.72 5.14 5.47
C LEU A 83 1.23 4.14 4.42
N ALA A 84 0.80 4.34 3.18
CA ALA A 84 1.10 3.48 2.05
C ALA A 84 1.69 4.33 0.89
N PRO A 85 3.03 4.48 0.79
CA PRO A 85 4.05 3.95 1.69
C PRO A 85 4.20 4.75 2.99
N PRO A 86 4.97 4.25 3.98
CA PRO A 86 5.48 5.07 5.07
C PRO A 86 6.36 6.22 4.58
N ALA A 87 6.24 7.38 5.22
CA ALA A 87 6.98 8.57 4.83
C ALA A 87 8.32 8.65 5.58
N GLU A 88 9.44 8.62 4.88
CA GLU A 88 10.75 8.85 5.50
C GLU A 88 10.87 10.31 6.00
N LEU A 89 11.22 10.47 7.27
CA LEU A 89 11.38 11.75 7.94
C LEU A 89 12.87 12.09 8.06
N ARG A 90 13.28 13.24 7.53
CA ARG A 90 14.69 13.66 7.46
C ARG A 90 14.85 15.17 7.26
N GLY A 91 16.07 15.64 7.46
CA GLY A 91 16.48 17.04 7.24
C GLY A 91 16.30 17.93 8.46
N ALA A 92 16.84 19.14 8.40
CA ALA A 92 16.97 20.04 9.55
C ALA A 92 15.65 20.32 10.29
N GLY A 93 14.54 20.44 9.57
CA GLY A 93 13.21 20.62 10.19
C GLY A 93 12.76 19.41 11.01
N PHE A 94 13.08 18.20 10.54
CA PHE A 94 12.81 16.99 11.30
C PHE A 94 13.78 16.82 12.47
N ASP A 95 15.06 17.18 12.31
CA ASP A 95 16.04 17.11 13.39
C ASP A 95 15.69 18.05 14.55
N ALA A 96 15.26 19.27 14.23
CA ALA A 96 14.73 20.22 15.21
C ALA A 96 13.47 19.68 15.90
N PHE A 97 12.53 19.09 15.14
CA PHE A 97 11.34 18.46 15.70
C PHE A 97 11.67 17.28 16.63
N LYS A 98 12.60 16.41 16.21
CA LYS A 98 13.07 15.28 17.01
C LYS A 98 13.70 15.77 18.32
N SER A 99 14.56 16.78 18.25
CA SER A 99 15.18 17.40 19.43
C SER A 99 14.13 18.01 20.34
N ALA A 100 13.18 18.77 19.80
CA ALA A 100 12.06 19.35 20.55
C ALA A 100 11.25 18.25 21.26
N CYS A 101 11.03 17.10 20.62
CA CYS A 101 10.40 15.91 21.17
C CYS A 101 11.31 15.08 22.11
N ALA A 102 12.42 15.64 22.59
CA ALA A 102 13.41 14.99 23.44
C ALA A 102 13.93 13.65 22.86
N ASN A 103 14.08 13.56 21.54
CA ASN A 103 14.41 12.33 20.81
C ASN A 103 13.38 11.19 21.00
N PHE A 104 12.11 11.57 21.14
CA PHE A 104 10.95 10.69 21.24
C PHE A 104 10.86 9.84 22.51
N ILE A 105 11.05 10.45 23.68
CA ILE A 105 10.85 9.78 24.98
C ILE A 105 9.35 9.71 25.31
N GLY A 106 8.62 8.91 24.53
CA GLY A 106 7.22 8.54 24.77
C GLY A 106 6.17 9.38 24.05
N PHE A 107 4.93 9.28 24.55
CA PHE A 107 3.75 9.95 24.03
C PHE A 107 3.78 11.45 24.36
N ARG A 108 3.57 12.30 23.36
CA ARG A 108 3.68 13.76 23.51
C ARG A 108 2.73 14.52 22.60
N GLU A 109 2.11 15.57 23.12
CA GLU A 109 1.39 16.58 22.33
C GLU A 109 2.36 17.47 21.54
N ILE A 110 2.03 17.77 20.28
CA ILE A 110 2.92 18.45 19.33
C ILE A 110 2.27 19.64 18.62
N ASN A 111 1.13 20.13 19.12
CA ASN A 111 0.38 21.24 18.54
C ASN A 111 1.22 22.52 18.37
N ASP A 112 2.16 22.73 19.26
CA ASP A 112 3.09 23.87 19.30
C ASP A 112 4.27 23.73 18.33
N LEU A 113 4.51 22.53 17.79
CA LEU A 113 5.68 22.26 16.97
C LEU A 113 5.40 22.50 15.47
N PRO A 114 6.18 23.34 14.77
CA PRO A 114 5.95 23.64 13.35
C PRO A 114 5.89 22.41 12.44
N PHE A 115 6.64 21.36 12.77
CA PHE A 115 6.71 20.13 11.99
C PHE A 115 5.41 19.31 12.05
N CYS A 116 4.49 19.61 12.98
CA CYS A 116 3.16 18.98 13.05
C CYS A 116 2.40 19.13 11.72
N ARG A 117 2.48 20.31 11.07
CA ARG A 117 1.85 20.54 9.75
C ARG A 117 2.41 19.62 8.67
N THR A 118 3.70 19.32 8.74
CA THR A 118 4.36 18.37 7.83
C THR A 118 3.83 16.96 8.04
N LEU A 119 3.68 16.52 9.30
CA LEU A 119 3.14 15.19 9.61
C LEU A 119 1.70 15.05 9.10
N ILE A 120 0.84 16.04 9.34
CA ILE A 120 -0.53 16.08 8.82
C ILE A 120 -0.53 15.93 7.30
N ARG A 121 0.26 16.74 6.59
CA ARG A 121 0.33 16.70 5.12
C ARG A 121 0.82 15.35 4.60
N LEU A 122 1.83 14.76 5.25
CA LEU A 122 2.38 13.46 4.86
C LEU A 122 1.38 12.33 5.10
N ALA A 123 0.68 12.36 6.22
CA ALA A 123 -0.32 11.36 6.58
C ALA A 123 -1.50 11.37 5.60
N GLU A 124 -2.07 12.53 5.30
CA GLU A 124 -3.17 12.65 4.35
C GLU A 124 -2.75 12.30 2.91
N GLY A 125 -1.53 12.69 2.51
CA GLY A 125 -1.01 12.40 1.17
C GLY A 125 -0.63 10.94 0.92
N GLN A 126 -0.62 10.09 1.96
CA GLN A 126 -0.20 8.68 1.89
C GLN A 126 -1.25 7.75 2.51
N ARG A 127 -2.54 8.10 2.44
CA ARG A 127 -3.64 7.19 2.75
C ARG A 127 -3.59 5.92 1.91
N SER A 128 -3.96 4.79 2.55
CA SER A 128 -4.17 3.51 1.86
C SER A 128 -5.46 3.54 1.03
N PRO A 129 -5.55 2.85 -0.12
CA PRO A 129 -4.50 2.05 -0.76
C PRO A 129 -3.43 2.94 -1.44
N GLY A 130 -2.16 2.61 -1.18
CA GLY A 130 -1.03 3.34 -1.74
C GLY A 130 -0.60 2.89 -3.14
N ASP A 131 0.22 3.70 -3.81
CA ASP A 131 0.88 3.32 -5.07
C ASP A 131 1.86 2.15 -4.83
N PRO A 132 1.61 0.94 -5.40
CA PRO A 132 2.43 -0.24 -5.16
C PRO A 132 3.92 -0.02 -5.45
N ARG A 133 4.28 0.83 -6.43
CA ARG A 133 5.68 1.12 -6.74
C ARG A 133 6.37 1.87 -5.61
N LYS A 134 5.66 2.84 -5.03
CA LYS A 134 6.18 3.63 -3.92
C LYS A 134 6.28 2.77 -2.66
N ILE A 135 5.33 1.86 -2.46
CA ILE A 135 5.36 0.86 -1.38
C ILE A 135 6.56 -0.07 -1.53
N VAL A 136 6.76 -0.69 -2.69
CA VAL A 136 7.92 -1.55 -2.98
C VAL A 136 9.23 -0.79 -2.77
N LYS A 137 9.33 0.46 -3.27
CA LYS A 137 10.51 1.31 -3.06
C LYS A 137 10.76 1.63 -1.59
N ALA A 138 9.70 1.87 -0.81
CA ALA A 138 9.81 2.10 0.63
C ALA A 138 10.22 0.83 1.39
N LEU A 139 9.63 -0.32 1.06
CA LEU A 139 9.96 -1.62 1.65
C LEU A 139 11.41 -2.02 1.38
N ARG A 140 11.93 -1.83 0.16
CA ARG A 140 13.36 -2.05 -0.14
C ARG A 140 14.26 -1.18 0.72
N ARG A 141 13.93 0.11 0.89
CA ARG A 141 14.67 1.02 1.77
C ARG A 141 14.59 0.60 3.24
N ILE A 142 13.43 0.14 3.70
CA ILE A 142 13.24 -0.38 5.06
C ILE A 142 14.13 -1.62 5.24
N GLU A 143 14.07 -2.58 4.32
CA GLU A 143 14.90 -3.78 4.32
C GLU A 143 16.40 -3.46 4.39
N GLU A 144 16.88 -2.54 3.55
CA GLU A 144 18.26 -2.03 3.54
C GLU A 144 18.68 -1.40 4.87
N SER A 145 17.72 -0.84 5.61
CA SER A 145 17.99 -0.16 6.88
C SER A 145 18.07 -1.12 8.06
N ILE A 146 17.57 -2.35 7.93
CA ILE A 146 17.58 -3.34 9.01
C ILE A 146 18.98 -3.94 9.12
N ALA A 147 19.72 -3.51 10.14
CA ALA A 147 21.06 -3.98 10.44
C ALA A 147 21.00 -5.30 11.22
N GLY A 148 21.34 -6.42 10.57
CA GLY A 148 21.65 -7.69 11.23
C GLY A 148 20.49 -8.49 11.85
N ASP A 149 19.32 -7.89 12.04
CA ASP A 149 18.13 -8.61 12.54
C ASP A 149 17.47 -9.42 11.42
N ALA A 150 17.72 -10.73 11.42
CA ALA A 150 17.19 -11.66 10.42
C ALA A 150 15.66 -11.76 10.43
N ILE A 151 15.01 -11.61 11.59
CA ILE A 151 13.56 -11.72 11.74
C ILE A 151 12.89 -10.50 11.11
N GLN A 152 13.39 -9.31 11.40
CA GLN A 152 12.83 -8.08 10.83
C GLN A 152 13.10 -7.99 9.33
N ARG A 153 14.28 -8.43 8.89
CA ARG A 153 14.59 -8.51 7.47
C ARG A 153 13.67 -9.51 6.78
N ALA A 154 13.36 -10.65 7.41
CA ALA A 154 12.38 -11.61 6.89
C ALA A 154 10.98 -10.98 6.81
N ALA A 155 10.51 -10.27 7.84
CA ALA A 155 9.22 -9.58 7.80
C ALA A 155 9.14 -8.51 6.71
N ALA A 156 10.20 -7.71 6.54
CA ALA A 156 10.29 -6.73 5.45
C ALA A 156 10.32 -7.41 4.08
N ARG A 157 11.03 -8.54 3.94
CA ARG A 157 11.05 -9.36 2.71
C ARG A 157 9.72 -10.03 2.42
N GLU A 158 9.02 -10.49 3.43
CA GLU A 158 7.68 -11.07 3.29
C GLU A 158 6.70 -9.99 2.84
N ALA A 159 6.70 -8.83 3.49
CA ALA A 159 5.92 -7.68 3.06
C ALA A 159 6.28 -7.24 1.63
N LEU A 160 7.58 -7.18 1.31
CA LEU A 160 8.05 -6.91 -0.04
C LEU A 160 7.52 -7.96 -1.00
N GLY A 161 7.63 -9.24 -0.66
CA GLY A 161 7.12 -10.38 -1.40
C GLY A 161 5.63 -10.25 -1.68
N GLN A 162 4.81 -9.92 -0.69
CA GLN A 162 3.37 -9.70 -0.88
C GLN A 162 3.06 -8.57 -1.89
N TYR A 163 3.92 -7.56 -2.01
CA TYR A 163 3.74 -6.45 -2.96
C TYR A 163 4.45 -6.64 -4.31
N THR A 164 5.60 -7.32 -4.36
CA THR A 164 6.34 -7.64 -5.59
C THR A 164 5.86 -8.91 -6.27
N ALA A 165 5.16 -9.79 -5.54
CA ALA A 165 4.57 -11.01 -6.08
C ALA A 165 3.17 -10.79 -6.66
N VAL A 166 2.63 -9.57 -6.66
CA VAL A 166 1.36 -9.31 -7.36
C VAL A 166 1.60 -9.40 -8.85
N ARG A 167 1.15 -10.51 -9.42
CA ARG A 167 1.31 -10.79 -10.84
C ARG A 167 0.41 -9.87 -11.65
N ALA A 168 0.90 -9.49 -12.82
CA ALA A 168 0.11 -8.91 -13.87
C ALA A 168 -0.25 -10.00 -14.89
N LEU A 169 -1.50 -9.99 -15.33
CA LEU A 169 -1.95 -10.73 -16.49
C LEU A 169 -1.93 -9.80 -17.71
N SER A 170 -1.20 -10.23 -18.74
CA SER A 170 -1.13 -9.52 -20.02
C SER A 170 -2.35 -9.80 -20.87
N ILE A 171 -3.19 -8.78 -21.07
CA ILE A 171 -4.47 -8.89 -21.77
C ILE A 171 -4.49 -7.84 -22.89
N ARG A 172 -4.79 -8.28 -24.12
CA ARG A 172 -4.92 -7.36 -25.26
C ARG A 172 -6.19 -6.53 -25.14
N GLN A 173 -6.16 -5.32 -25.67
CA GLN A 173 -7.39 -4.57 -25.88
C GLN A 173 -8.20 -5.20 -27.02
N PRO A 174 -9.54 -5.11 -26.99
CA PRO A 174 -10.37 -4.42 -25.99
C PRO A 174 -10.75 -5.27 -24.76
N HIS A 175 -10.25 -6.50 -24.63
CA HIS A 175 -10.60 -7.38 -23.50
C HIS A 175 -10.22 -6.78 -22.15
N ALA A 176 -9.05 -6.13 -22.04
CA ALA A 176 -8.62 -5.48 -20.80
C ALA A 176 -9.63 -4.40 -20.35
N GLU A 177 -10.09 -3.57 -21.27
CA GLU A 177 -11.14 -2.57 -20.99
C GLU A 177 -12.47 -3.23 -20.60
N ALA A 178 -12.88 -4.29 -21.30
CA ALA A 178 -14.11 -5.02 -20.97
C ALA A 178 -14.08 -5.64 -19.55
N ILE A 179 -12.92 -6.11 -19.09
CA ILE A 179 -12.72 -6.59 -17.71
C ILE A 179 -12.83 -5.42 -16.73
N MET A 180 -12.17 -4.29 -16.99
CA MET A 180 -12.23 -3.11 -16.11
C MET A 180 -13.63 -2.51 -16.01
N ARG A 181 -14.48 -2.70 -17.02
CA ARG A 181 -15.91 -2.34 -17.00
C ARG A 181 -16.80 -3.40 -16.32
N GLY A 182 -16.24 -4.56 -15.95
CA GLY A 182 -16.99 -5.67 -15.36
C GLY A 182 -17.90 -6.43 -16.34
N VAL A 183 -17.79 -6.17 -17.64
CA VAL A 183 -18.58 -6.83 -18.69
C VAL A 183 -18.01 -8.21 -19.00
N LYS A 184 -16.70 -8.30 -19.18
CA LYS A 184 -15.99 -9.58 -19.36
C LYS A 184 -15.60 -10.15 -17.99
N LYS A 185 -16.27 -11.24 -17.59
CA LYS A 185 -16.08 -11.92 -16.28
C LYS A 185 -15.26 -13.20 -16.37
N ILE A 186 -14.96 -13.65 -17.59
CA ILE A 186 -14.16 -14.85 -17.84
C ILE A 186 -13.05 -14.46 -18.81
N GLU A 187 -11.82 -14.77 -18.43
CA GLU A 187 -10.67 -14.69 -19.31
C GLU A 187 -10.34 -16.08 -19.86
N TYR A 188 -10.25 -16.20 -21.18
CA TYR A 188 -10.04 -17.49 -21.85
C TYR A 188 -8.56 -17.68 -22.13
N ARG A 189 -8.01 -18.82 -21.71
CA ARG A 189 -6.61 -19.21 -21.93
C ARG A 189 -6.51 -20.66 -22.37
N SER A 190 -5.38 -21.02 -22.96
CA SER A 190 -5.15 -22.37 -23.50
C SER A 190 -4.97 -23.46 -22.44
N GLY A 191 -4.94 -23.10 -21.16
CA GLY A 191 -4.78 -24.06 -20.07
C GLY A 191 -5.18 -23.47 -18.71
N PRO A 192 -5.31 -24.34 -17.69
CA PRO A 192 -5.73 -23.95 -16.35
C PRO A 192 -4.68 -23.15 -15.60
N THR A 193 -5.13 -22.46 -14.55
CA THR A 193 -4.27 -21.80 -13.58
C THR A 193 -4.69 -22.11 -12.15
N ASN A 194 -3.70 -22.25 -11.27
CA ASN A 194 -3.89 -22.39 -9.82
C ASN A 194 -3.85 -21.05 -9.07
N VAL A 195 -3.69 -19.92 -9.79
CA VAL A 195 -3.71 -18.58 -9.19
C VAL A 195 -5.10 -18.30 -8.62
N ARG A 196 -5.20 -17.72 -7.42
CA ARG A 196 -6.46 -17.37 -6.74
C ARG A 196 -6.28 -16.09 -5.91
N GLU A 197 -6.00 -14.98 -6.58
CA GLU A 197 -5.59 -13.72 -5.95
C GLU A 197 -6.07 -12.50 -6.74
N ARG A 198 -5.86 -11.31 -6.16
CA ARG A 198 -5.99 -10.05 -6.90
C ARG A 198 -4.74 -9.82 -7.75
N ILE A 199 -4.93 -9.72 -9.05
CA ILE A 199 -3.87 -9.56 -10.05
C ILE A 199 -3.99 -8.19 -10.72
N PHE A 200 -2.88 -7.66 -11.23
CA PHE A 200 -2.94 -6.52 -12.13
C PHE A 200 -3.42 -6.93 -13.52
N VAL A 201 -4.14 -6.03 -14.19
CA VAL A 201 -4.46 -6.14 -15.61
C VAL A 201 -3.55 -5.22 -16.40
N TYR A 202 -2.65 -5.81 -17.18
CA TYR A 202 -1.79 -5.10 -18.11
C TYR A 202 -2.44 -5.08 -19.49
N ALA A 203 -2.69 -3.88 -20.03
CA ALA A 203 -3.16 -3.72 -21.40
C ALA A 203 -1.98 -3.90 -22.37
N ALA A 204 -1.93 -5.05 -23.04
CA ALA A 204 -0.82 -5.42 -23.92
C ALA A 204 -0.73 -4.50 -25.15
N GLN A 205 0.48 -4.36 -25.69
CA GLN A 205 0.73 -3.57 -26.91
C GLN A 205 0.22 -4.26 -28.18
N GLY A 206 0.16 -5.59 -28.20
CA GLY A 206 -0.30 -6.36 -29.36
C GLY A 206 -1.76 -6.06 -29.70
N ARG A 207 -2.05 -6.04 -31.00
CA ARG A 207 -3.39 -5.76 -31.55
C ARG A 207 -3.99 -7.00 -32.20
N TYR A 208 -5.32 -7.04 -32.23
CA TYR A 208 -6.05 -7.91 -33.15
C TYR A 208 -6.19 -7.21 -34.50
N SER A 209 -6.77 -7.87 -35.50
CA SER A 209 -7.19 -7.17 -36.71
C SER A 209 -8.27 -6.12 -36.38
N ALA A 210 -8.39 -5.08 -37.21
CA ALA A 210 -9.37 -4.02 -36.98
C ALA A 210 -10.82 -4.55 -36.93
N ASP A 211 -11.15 -5.54 -37.76
CA ASP A 211 -12.48 -6.16 -37.79
C ASP A 211 -12.78 -6.96 -36.52
N GLU A 212 -11.79 -7.68 -35.99
CA GLU A 212 -11.90 -8.38 -34.70
C GLU A 212 -12.08 -7.37 -33.55
N GLU A 213 -11.26 -6.33 -33.49
CA GLU A 213 -11.36 -5.29 -32.46
C GLU A 213 -12.74 -4.62 -32.51
N ALA A 214 -13.25 -4.27 -33.69
CA ALA A 214 -14.58 -3.69 -33.88
C ALA A 214 -15.71 -4.64 -33.43
N THR A 215 -15.59 -5.92 -33.77
CA THR A 215 -16.55 -6.95 -33.36
C THR A 215 -16.57 -7.12 -31.84
N MET A 216 -15.40 -7.14 -31.20
CA MET A 216 -15.28 -7.24 -29.75
C MET A 216 -15.81 -5.99 -29.03
N MET A 217 -15.48 -4.79 -29.50
CA MET A 217 -16.02 -3.53 -28.95
C MET A 217 -17.55 -3.49 -29.00
N LYS A 218 -18.15 -3.92 -30.12
CA LYS A 218 -19.60 -4.06 -30.27
C LYS A 218 -20.18 -5.10 -29.31
N THR A 219 -19.52 -6.25 -29.18
CA THR A 219 -19.93 -7.35 -28.27
C THR A 219 -19.94 -6.89 -26.81
N TYR A 220 -18.88 -6.18 -26.40
CA TYR A 220 -18.77 -5.62 -25.05
C TYR A 220 -19.55 -4.32 -24.83
N ARG A 221 -20.21 -3.80 -25.88
CA ARG A 221 -20.97 -2.56 -25.87
C ARG A 221 -20.14 -1.34 -25.45
N ILE A 222 -18.86 -1.31 -25.80
CA ILE A 222 -17.97 -0.17 -25.58
C ILE A 222 -18.17 0.78 -26.76
N LYS A 223 -18.77 1.95 -26.52
CA LYS A 223 -19.17 2.92 -27.56
C LYS A 223 -18.68 4.34 -27.29
N ASP A 224 -18.25 4.60 -26.06
CA ASP A 224 -17.81 5.90 -25.53
C ASP A 224 -16.33 6.18 -25.80
N VAL A 225 -15.59 5.23 -26.39
CA VAL A 225 -14.17 5.34 -26.71
C VAL A 225 -13.84 4.47 -27.91
N ALA A 226 -12.97 4.95 -28.82
CA ALA A 226 -12.49 4.13 -29.93
C ALA A 226 -11.46 3.12 -29.44
N CYS A 227 -11.33 1.97 -30.11
CA CYS A 227 -10.37 0.93 -29.70
C CYS A 227 -8.91 1.44 -29.74
N ASP A 228 -8.61 2.34 -30.68
CA ASP A 228 -7.31 2.99 -30.83
C ASP A 228 -6.94 3.90 -29.65
N ASP A 229 -7.94 4.50 -29.02
CA ASP A 229 -7.76 5.40 -27.87
C ASP A 229 -7.62 4.64 -26.55
N LEU A 230 -7.86 3.32 -26.56
CA LEU A 230 -7.69 2.51 -25.35
C LEU A 230 -6.21 2.41 -24.96
N PRO A 231 -5.89 2.60 -23.67
CA PRO A 231 -4.51 2.58 -23.20
C PRO A 231 -3.88 1.20 -23.44
N ARG A 232 -2.62 1.21 -23.85
CA ARG A 232 -1.77 0.04 -24.10
C ARG A 232 -0.39 0.28 -23.48
N GLY A 233 0.34 -0.78 -23.18
CA GLY A 233 1.66 -0.67 -22.56
C GLY A 233 1.63 -0.31 -21.07
N VAL A 234 0.49 -0.43 -20.40
CA VAL A 234 0.30 0.03 -19.01
C VAL A 234 -0.59 -0.90 -18.21
N LEU A 235 -0.41 -0.89 -16.89
CA LEU A 235 -1.37 -1.44 -15.94
C LEU A 235 -2.59 -0.52 -15.90
N VAL A 236 -3.76 -1.06 -16.21
CA VAL A 236 -5.04 -0.32 -16.29
C VAL A 236 -5.89 -0.45 -15.02
N GLY A 237 -5.54 -1.40 -14.15
CA GLY A 237 -6.23 -1.68 -12.90
C GLY A 237 -5.87 -3.04 -12.34
N SER A 238 -6.70 -3.54 -11.44
CA SER A 238 -6.60 -4.89 -10.88
C SER A 238 -7.94 -5.61 -10.93
N VAL A 239 -7.92 -6.93 -10.83
CA VAL A 239 -9.12 -7.78 -10.79
C VAL A 239 -8.85 -8.98 -9.90
N GLU A 240 -9.87 -9.52 -9.25
CA GLU A 240 -9.77 -10.76 -8.49
C GLU A 240 -9.99 -11.96 -9.42
N LEU A 241 -8.96 -12.80 -9.58
CA LEU A 241 -9.09 -14.12 -10.22
C LEU A 241 -9.43 -15.13 -9.12
N TYR A 242 -10.69 -15.55 -9.07
CA TYR A 242 -11.23 -16.26 -7.91
C TYR A 242 -11.49 -17.74 -8.18
N ASP A 243 -11.57 -18.14 -9.45
CA ASP A 243 -11.71 -19.54 -9.81
C ASP A 243 -11.20 -19.84 -11.24
N CYS A 244 -11.13 -21.12 -11.61
CA CYS A 244 -10.70 -21.60 -12.92
C CYS A 244 -11.37 -22.93 -13.23
N ASP A 245 -12.01 -23.02 -14.40
CA ASP A 245 -12.54 -24.27 -14.96
C ASP A 245 -11.89 -24.53 -16.33
N GLY A 246 -10.94 -25.46 -16.39
CA GLY A 246 -10.16 -25.69 -17.61
C GLY A 246 -9.45 -24.42 -18.08
N GLY A 247 -9.82 -23.89 -19.26
CA GLY A 247 -9.27 -22.66 -19.83
C GLY A 247 -9.98 -21.37 -19.39
N ASP A 248 -11.05 -21.49 -18.59
CA ASP A 248 -11.93 -20.38 -18.22
C ASP A 248 -11.51 -19.81 -16.87
N TRP A 249 -10.81 -18.69 -16.90
CA TRP A 249 -10.32 -18.02 -15.69
C TRP A 249 -11.37 -17.02 -15.22
N LEU A 250 -11.97 -17.29 -14.05
CA LEU A 250 -13.12 -16.57 -13.54
C LEU A 250 -12.69 -15.32 -12.76
N LEU A 251 -13.20 -14.16 -13.17
CA LEU A 251 -12.80 -12.84 -12.71
C LEU A 251 -13.94 -12.11 -12.00
N ARG A 252 -13.64 -11.36 -10.94
CA ARG A 252 -14.59 -10.48 -10.24
C ARG A 252 -13.94 -9.23 -9.67
N ARG A 253 -14.78 -8.29 -9.23
CA ARG A 253 -14.38 -7.06 -8.50
C ARG A 253 -13.23 -6.29 -9.19
N PRO A 254 -13.41 -5.87 -10.46
CA PRO A 254 -12.42 -5.04 -11.13
C PRO A 254 -12.29 -3.69 -10.42
N GLU A 255 -11.05 -3.22 -10.30
CA GLU A 255 -10.69 -1.93 -9.71
C GLU A 255 -9.82 -1.17 -10.72
N ARG A 256 -10.37 -0.13 -11.33
CA ARG A 256 -9.64 0.69 -12.30
C ARG A 256 -8.58 1.52 -11.59
N ALA A 257 -7.38 1.59 -12.16
CA ALA A 257 -6.32 2.44 -11.63
C ALA A 257 -6.68 3.91 -11.82
N ALA A 258 -6.56 4.72 -10.75
CA ALA A 258 -6.71 6.18 -10.85
C ALA A 258 -5.61 6.83 -11.71
N LYS A 259 -4.44 6.18 -11.81
CA LYS A 259 -3.33 6.58 -12.67
C LYS A 259 -2.76 5.37 -13.39
N LEU A 260 -2.61 5.49 -14.71
CA LEU A 260 -2.00 4.47 -15.54
C LEU A 260 -0.49 4.38 -15.32
N VAL A 261 0.02 3.16 -15.34
CA VAL A 261 1.29 2.79 -14.70
C VAL A 261 2.01 1.82 -15.65
N ALA A 262 3.05 2.28 -16.35
CA ALA A 262 3.88 1.44 -17.24
C ALA A 262 4.82 0.51 -16.44
N PRO A 263 4.78 -0.83 -16.61
CA PRO A 263 5.61 -1.75 -15.83
C PRO A 263 7.11 -1.47 -16.01
N THR A 264 7.92 -1.77 -14.99
CA THR A 264 9.39 -1.61 -15.05
C THR A 264 10.10 -2.87 -15.51
N GLN A 265 9.47 -4.04 -15.31
CA GLN A 265 9.93 -5.30 -15.87
C GLN A 265 9.30 -5.54 -17.24
N GLN A 266 9.99 -6.34 -18.07
CA GLN A 266 9.49 -6.72 -19.40
C GLN A 266 8.20 -7.55 -19.28
N PRO A 267 7.08 -7.07 -19.87
CA PRO A 267 5.82 -7.82 -19.88
C PRO A 267 5.96 -9.16 -20.61
N GLN A 268 5.42 -10.21 -20.02
CA GLN A 268 5.34 -11.54 -20.65
C GLN A 268 3.93 -11.78 -21.23
N PRO A 269 3.76 -12.70 -22.19
CA PRO A 269 2.47 -12.94 -22.86
C PRO A 269 1.33 -13.44 -21.95
N ILE A 270 1.64 -13.96 -20.75
CA ILE A 270 0.66 -14.43 -19.77
C ILE A 270 0.93 -13.74 -18.42
N TRP A 271 1.75 -14.35 -17.58
CA TRP A 271 2.03 -13.88 -16.23
C TRP A 271 3.38 -13.19 -16.21
N PHE A 272 3.44 -12.04 -15.57
CA PHE A 272 4.70 -11.41 -15.24
C PHE A 272 4.57 -10.62 -13.95
N TYR A 273 5.71 -10.33 -13.33
CA TYR A 273 5.77 -9.43 -12.19
C TYR A 273 6.14 -8.04 -12.72
N PRO A 274 5.25 -7.04 -12.62
CA PRO A 274 5.46 -5.76 -13.29
C PRO A 274 6.55 -4.89 -12.67
N PHE A 275 7.05 -5.22 -11.47
CA PHE A 275 7.99 -4.41 -10.67
C PHE A 275 9.20 -5.20 -10.16
#